data_AF-A0A528XUH8-F1
#
_entry.id   AF-A0A528XUH8-F1
#
_cell.length_a   1.000
_cell.length_b   1.000
_cell.length_c   1.000
_cell.angle_alpha   90.00
_cell.angle_beta   90.00
_cell.angle_gamma   90.00
#
_symmetry.space_group_name_H-M   'P 1'
#
loop_
_entity.id
_entity.type
_entity.pdbx_description
1 polymer ?
#
loop_
_entity_poly.entity_id
_entity_poly.type
_entity_poly.pdbx_seq_one_letter_code
_entity_poly.pdbx_strand_id
1 'polypeptide(L)'
;MTVLAKDGAAPPAEVPVVPTFREATRLWAKIGLLSFGGPAGQIALMHKELVEERRWIGEERFLHALNYCMLLPGPEAQQLAIYVGWLLH
;
A
#
# COMPACT_ATOMS: atom_id res chain seq x y z
N MET A 1 -20.16 41.08 -6.87
CA MET A 1 -19.90 39.82 -6.13
C MET A 1 -19.66 38.73 -7.15
N THR A 2 -18.41 38.59 -7.60
CA THR A 2 -17.96 37.54 -8.51
C THR A 2 -17.13 36.59 -7.67
N VAL A 3 -17.70 35.44 -7.30
CA VAL A 3 -16.91 34.34 -6.73
C VAL A 3 -17.15 33.13 -7.62
N LEU A 4 -16.11 32.84 -8.39
CA LEU A 4 -15.84 31.58 -9.06
C LEU A 4 -15.76 30.49 -7.98
N ALA A 5 -16.83 29.73 -7.78
CA ALA A 5 -16.76 28.45 -7.09
C ALA A 5 -16.25 27.41 -8.10
N LYS A 6 -14.92 27.39 -8.20
CA LYS A 6 -14.08 26.37 -8.81
C LYS A 6 -14.69 24.98 -8.59
N ASP A 7 -15.14 24.36 -9.68
CA ASP A 7 -15.55 22.96 -9.72
C ASP A 7 -14.45 22.11 -9.09
N GLY A 8 -14.74 21.62 -7.88
CA GLY A 8 -13.88 20.70 -7.14
C GLY A 8 -13.97 19.32 -7.76
N ALA A 9 -13.45 19.18 -8.99
CA ALA A 9 -13.17 17.88 -9.56
C ALA A 9 -12.22 17.16 -8.61
N ALA A 10 -12.70 16.05 -8.04
CA ALA A 10 -11.86 15.13 -7.29
C ALA A 10 -10.61 14.83 -8.13
N PRO A 11 -9.41 14.77 -7.50
CA PRO A 11 -8.18 14.49 -8.24
C PRO A 11 -8.39 13.21 -9.06
N PRO A 12 -8.00 13.19 -10.35
CA PRO A 12 -8.21 12.05 -11.21
C PRO A 12 -7.63 10.81 -10.54
N ALA A 13 -8.38 9.70 -10.54
CA ALA A 13 -7.94 8.42 -9.98
C ALA A 13 -6.57 8.08 -10.58
N GLU A 14 -5.53 8.32 -9.78
CA GLU A 14 -4.16 8.30 -10.25
C GLU A 14 -3.78 6.85 -10.53
N VAL A 15 -3.45 6.56 -11.78
CA VAL A 15 -3.19 5.19 -12.23
C VAL A 15 -2.00 4.67 -11.41
N PRO A 16 -2.17 3.56 -10.65
CA PRO A 16 -1.10 3.05 -9.81
C PRO A 16 0.12 2.73 -10.68
N VAL A 17 1.22 3.40 -10.38
CA VAL A 17 2.48 3.23 -11.12
C VAL A 17 3.10 1.91 -10.68
N VAL A 18 3.21 0.97 -11.63
CA VAL A 18 3.82 -0.33 -11.38
C VAL A 18 5.32 -0.12 -11.12
N PRO A 19 5.85 -0.52 -9.96
CA PRO A 19 7.26 -0.32 -9.64
C PRO A 19 8.17 -1.19 -10.49
N THR A 20 9.39 -0.72 -10.71
CA THR A 20 10.43 -1.60 -11.24
C THR A 20 10.84 -2.64 -10.19
N PHE A 21 11.31 -3.81 -10.64
CA PHE A 21 11.77 -4.88 -9.73
C PHE A 21 12.83 -4.41 -8.72
N ARG A 22 13.70 -3.47 -9.13
CA ARG A 22 14.72 -2.87 -8.26
C ARG A 22 14.11 -2.03 -7.14
N GLU A 23 13.07 -1.26 -7.44
CA GLU A 23 12.36 -0.44 -6.45
C GLU A 23 11.57 -1.31 -5.49
N ALA A 24 10.87 -2.32 -6.00
CA ALA A 24 10.17 -3.30 -5.18
C ALA A 24 11.13 -4.00 -4.22
N THR A 25 12.26 -4.52 -4.71
CA THR A 25 13.27 -5.20 -3.88
C THR A 25 13.82 -4.28 -2.78
N ARG A 26 14.10 -3.00 -3.10
CA ARG A 26 14.54 -2.02 -2.10
C ARG A 26 13.48 -1.77 -1.03
N LEU A 27 12.21 -1.67 -1.43
CA LEU A 27 11.11 -1.51 -0.50
C LEU A 27 10.99 -2.73 0.42
N TRP A 28 10.97 -3.95 -0.12
CA TRP A 28 10.87 -5.17 0.68
C TRP A 28 12.04 -5.32 1.65
N ALA A 29 13.26 -4.99 1.22
CA ALA A 29 14.43 -4.96 2.11
C ALA A 29 14.28 -3.91 3.23
N LYS A 30 13.77 -2.71 2.90
CA LYS A 30 13.48 -1.66 3.90
C LYS A 30 12.41 -2.11 4.88
N ILE A 31 11.31 -2.68 4.41
CA ILE A 31 10.24 -3.20 5.25
C ILE A 31 10.81 -4.27 6.17
N GLY A 32 11.52 -5.28 5.66
CA GLY A 32 12.12 -6.34 6.47
C GLY A 32 13.09 -5.81 7.54
N LEU A 33 13.89 -4.79 7.22
CA LEU A 33 14.81 -4.15 8.17
C LEU A 33 14.11 -3.24 9.18
N LEU A 34 12.96 -2.65 8.85
CA LEU A 34 12.21 -1.71 9.70
C LEU A 34 10.95 -2.32 10.33
N SER A 35 10.76 -3.64 10.21
CA SER A 35 9.61 -4.41 10.70
C SER A 35 9.56 -4.58 12.23
N PHE A 36 10.06 -3.61 12.98
CA PHE A 36 10.02 -3.61 14.45
C PHE A 36 8.62 -3.23 14.95
N GLY A 37 8.20 -3.82 16.08
CA GLY A 37 6.87 -3.56 16.66
C GLY A 37 5.79 -4.60 16.35
N GLY A 38 6.18 -5.78 15.84
CA GLY A 38 5.26 -6.91 15.62
C GLY A 38 4.40 -6.78 14.35
N PRO A 39 3.35 -7.62 14.20
CA PRO A 39 2.53 -7.68 12.99
C PRO A 39 1.83 -6.35 12.65
N ALA A 40 1.33 -5.64 13.65
CA ALA A 40 0.66 -4.35 13.45
C ALA A 40 1.64 -3.27 12.92
N GLY A 41 2.88 -3.25 13.43
CA GLY A 41 3.92 -2.34 12.95
C GLY A 41 4.31 -2.62 11.49
N GLN A 42 4.41 -3.91 11.12
CA GLN A 42 4.64 -4.31 9.73
C GLN A 42 3.53 -3.84 8.78
N ILE A 43 2.27 -4.02 9.17
CA ILE A 43 1.10 -3.61 8.37
C ILE A 43 1.06 -2.08 8.22
N ALA A 44 1.32 -1.33 9.30
CA ALA A 44 1.37 0.13 9.25
C ALA A 44 2.51 0.64 8.34
N LEU A 45 3.68 0.02 8.40
CA LEU A 45 4.80 0.37 7.53
C LEU A 45 4.49 0.05 6.05
N MET A 46 3.84 -1.08 5.79
CA MET A 46 3.36 -1.44 4.47
C MET A 46 2.37 -0.41 3.93
N HIS A 47 1.35 -0.04 4.71
CA HIS A 47 0.37 0.98 4.33
C HIS A 47 1.04 2.31 4.02
N LYS A 48 1.89 2.81 4.91
CA LYS A 48 2.62 4.07 4.72
C LYS A 48 3.46 4.07 3.44
N GLU A 49 4.27 3.04 3.21
CA GLU A 49 5.14 3.04 2.03
C GLU A 49 4.39 2.77 0.73
N LEU A 50 3.46 1.81 0.72
CA LEU A 50 2.80 1.33 -0.50
C LEU A 50 1.64 2.24 -0.93
N VAL A 51 0.91 2.79 0.04
CA VAL A 51 -0.30 3.60 -0.20
C VAL A 51 0.03 5.09 -0.11
N GLU A 52 0.67 5.56 0.96
CA GLU A 52 0.89 7.00 1.16
C GLU A 52 2.10 7.53 0.38
N GLU A 53 3.30 6.98 0.61
CA GLU A 53 4.54 7.53 0.04
C GLU A 53 4.68 7.21 -1.46
N ARG A 54 4.48 5.95 -1.85
CA ARG A 54 4.74 5.49 -3.22
C ARG A 54 3.49 5.41 -4.09
N ARG A 55 2.32 5.28 -3.47
CA ARG A 55 1.01 5.20 -4.14
C ARG A 55 0.96 4.10 -5.22
N TRP A 56 1.64 2.98 -4.98
CA TRP A 56 1.66 1.81 -5.89
C TRP A 56 0.36 0.99 -5.81
N ILE A 57 -0.32 1.07 -4.68
CA ILE A 57 -1.62 0.47 -4.43
C ILE A 57 -2.54 1.51 -3.80
N GLY A 58 -3.79 1.57 -4.24
CA GLY A 58 -4.78 2.47 -3.63
C GLY A 58 -5.26 1.95 -2.27
N GLU A 59 -5.78 2.86 -1.45
CA GLU A 59 -6.31 2.60 -0.11
C GLU A 59 -7.29 1.42 -0.09
N GLU A 60 -8.33 1.44 -0.94
CA GLU A 60 -9.34 0.38 -0.99
C GLU A 60 -8.74 -0.98 -1.32
N ARG A 61 -7.77 -1.03 -2.24
CA ARG A 61 -7.16 -2.29 -2.67
C ARG A 61 -6.22 -2.85 -1.61
N PHE A 62 -5.55 -1.99 -0.85
CA PHE A 62 -4.78 -2.39 0.32
C PHE A 62 -5.69 -2.93 1.44
N LEU A 63 -6.78 -2.23 1.76
CA LEU A 63 -7.73 -2.68 2.78
C LEU A 63 -8.42 -3.99 2.41
N HIS A 64 -8.77 -4.18 1.13
CA HIS A 64 -9.27 -5.47 0.64
C HIS A 64 -8.26 -6.60 0.82
N ALA A 65 -6.98 -6.35 0.50
CA ALA A 65 -5.91 -7.32 0.72
C ALA A 65 -5.71 -7.64 2.21
N LEU A 66 -5.74 -6.62 3.08
CA LEU A 66 -5.61 -6.76 4.52
C LEU A 66 -6.75 -7.59 5.11
N ASN A 67 -8.00 -7.27 4.76
CA ASN A 67 -9.18 -8.01 5.20
C ASN A 67 -9.10 -9.48 4.76
N TYR A 68 -8.59 -9.74 3.56
CA TYR A 68 -8.38 -11.10 3.07
C TYR A 68 -7.33 -11.86 3.91
N CYS A 69 -6.21 -11.22 4.25
CA CYS A 69 -5.17 -11.82 5.08
C CYS A 69 -5.62 -12.04 6.54
N MET A 70 -6.51 -11.20 7.07
CA MET A 70 -7.11 -11.39 8.39
C MET A 70 -8.13 -12.54 8.44
N LEU A 71 -8.71 -12.93 7.31
CA LEU A 71 -9.61 -14.08 7.22
C LEU A 71 -8.87 -15.42 7.15
N LEU A 72 -7.62 -15.41 6.66
CA LEU A 72 -6.81 -16.61 6.51
C LEU A 72 -6.04 -16.90 7.82
N PRO A 73 -6.07 -18.13 8.34
CA PRO A 73 -5.24 -18.48 9.49
C PRO A 73 -3.76 -18.45 9.09
N GLY A 74 -2.97 -17.57 9.70
CA GLY A 74 -1.54 -17.47 9.44
C GLY A 74 -0.92 -16.12 9.84
N PRO A 75 0.38 -15.91 9.56
CA PRO A 75 1.05 -14.65 9.83
C PRO A 75 0.57 -13.58 8.84
N GLU A 76 -0.37 -12.75 9.26
CA GLU A 76 -1.16 -11.84 8.41
C GLU A 76 -0.28 -10.85 7.66
N ALA A 77 0.76 -10.31 8.33
CA ALA A 77 1.69 -9.36 7.72
C ALA A 77 2.52 -9.99 6.58
N GLN A 78 2.94 -11.25 6.72
CA GLN A 78 3.68 -11.94 5.67
C GLN A 78 2.76 -12.31 4.50
N GLN A 79 1.54 -12.75 4.78
CA GLN A 79 0.55 -13.02 3.74
C GLN A 79 0.24 -11.77 2.93
N LEU A 80 0.06 -10.63 3.61
CA LEU A 80 -0.16 -9.34 2.97
C LEU A 80 1.03 -8.91 2.12
N ALA A 81 2.25 -9.04 2.64
CA ALA A 81 3.46 -8.71 1.89
C ALA A 81 3.60 -9.55 0.60
N ILE A 82 3.34 -10.86 0.68
CA ILE A 82 3.38 -11.76 -0.49
C ILE A 82 2.28 -11.39 -1.49
N TYR A 83 1.06 -11.17 -1.01
CA TYR A 83 -0.07 -10.82 -1.87
C TYR A 83 0.12 -9.49 -2.58
N VAL A 84 0.59 -8.47 -1.87
CA VAL A 84 0.92 -7.16 -2.47
C VAL A 84 2.12 -7.27 -3.41
N GLY A 85 3.14 -8.07 -3.05
CA GLY A 85 4.27 -8.37 -3.94
C GLY A 85 3.82 -8.95 -5.28
N TRP A 86 2.87 -9.88 -5.26
CA TRP A 86 2.23 -10.44 -6.45
C TRP A 86 1.35 -9.44 -7.19
N LEU A 87 0.61 -8.57 -6.49
CA LEU A 87 -0.24 -7.57 -7.14
C LEU A 87 0.57 -6.53 -7.94
N LEU A 88 1.83 -6.33 -7.56
CA LEU A 88 2.74 -5.36 -8.18
C LEU A 88 3.51 -5.93 -9.38
N HIS A 89 3.47 -7.24 -9.65
CA HIS A 89 4.21 -7.90 -10.75
C HIS A 89 3.41 -9.06 -11.36
#